data_AF-A0A2K2FPG0-F1
#
_entry.id   AF-A0A2K2FPG0-F1
#
_cell.length_a   1.000
_cell.length_b   1.000
_cell.length_c   1.000
_cell.angle_alpha   90.00
_cell.angle_beta   90.00
_cell.angle_gamma   90.00
#
_symmetry.space_group_name_H-M   'P 1'
#
loop_
_entity.id
_entity.type
_entity.pdbx_description
1 polymer ?
#
loop_
_entity_poly.entity_id
_entity_poly.type
_entity_poly.pdbx_seq_one_letter_code
_entity_poly.pdbx_strand_id
1 'polypeptide(L)'
;MAKFVYKFETILNLKVQMEDSLKNELGKAYKKLEHEKNKLLALENERKDLISDFNQKSSTGVSAGKLREYGSYIALVKDRIVYQKDNVNYSQSVVDKCKERLIKAVQEKEMFEKLKDKQYKGYVKEQFKKDQKLVDEIVSYKQNKLLAGDKNG
;
A
#
# COMPACT_ATOMS: atom_id res chain seq x y z
N MET A 1 14.58 -36.40 2.44
CA MET A 1 13.20 -35.86 2.52
C MET A 1 12.89 -35.12 1.24
N ALA A 2 11.65 -35.20 0.76
CA ALA A 2 11.24 -34.40 -0.40
C ALA A 2 11.31 -32.89 -0.06
N LYS A 3 11.36 -32.02 -1.08
CA LYS A 3 11.24 -30.57 -0.90
C LYS A 3 9.76 -30.19 -0.98
N PHE A 4 9.30 -29.30 -0.11
CA PHE A 4 7.95 -28.73 -0.24
C PHE A 4 7.85 -27.87 -1.50
N VAL A 5 6.82 -28.10 -2.31
CA VAL A 5 6.53 -27.32 -3.52
C VAL A 5 5.14 -26.74 -3.41
N TYR A 6 5.04 -25.41 -3.41
CA TYR A 6 3.77 -24.71 -3.41
C TYR A 6 3.33 -24.40 -4.84
N LYS A 7 2.20 -24.97 -5.28
CA LYS A 7 1.73 -24.82 -6.67
C LYS A 7 1.39 -23.39 -7.08
N PHE A 8 1.18 -22.48 -6.12
CA PHE A 8 0.84 -21.08 -6.39
C PHE A 8 1.98 -20.11 -6.07
N GLU A 9 3.23 -20.60 -5.98
CA GLU A 9 4.38 -19.75 -5.67
C GLU A 9 4.53 -18.59 -6.66
N THR A 10 4.38 -18.87 -7.96
CA THR A 10 4.43 -17.83 -8.99
C THR A 10 3.33 -16.79 -8.81
N ILE A 11 2.10 -17.21 -8.47
CA ILE A 11 0.98 -16.28 -8.24
C ILE A 11 1.25 -15.43 -7.01
N LEU A 12 1.73 -16.04 -5.91
CA LEU A 12 2.08 -15.31 -4.69
C LEU A 12 3.16 -14.26 -4.96
N ASN A 13 4.20 -14.60 -5.74
CA ASN A 13 5.25 -13.65 -6.13
C ASN A 13 4.70 -12.48 -6.94
N LEU A 14 3.78 -12.74 -7.89
CA LEU A 14 3.10 -11.68 -8.64
C LEU A 14 2.26 -10.78 -7.73
N LYS A 15 1.61 -11.33 -6.70
CA LYS A 15 0.83 -10.55 -5.73
C LYS A 15 1.73 -9.66 -4.85
N VAL A 16 2.89 -10.15 -4.44
CA VAL A 16 3.91 -9.34 -3.74
C VAL A 16 4.36 -8.17 -4.60
N GLN A 17 4.72 -8.42 -5.86
CA GLN A 17 5.13 -7.37 -6.79
C GLN A 17 4.01 -6.34 -7.04
N MET A 18 2.76 -6.80 -7.14
CA MET A 18 1.61 -5.94 -7.30
C MET A 18 1.38 -5.05 -6.07
N GLU A 19 1.50 -5.59 -4.85
CA GLU A 19 1.44 -4.81 -3.62
C GLU A 19 2.51 -3.71 -3.59
N ASP A 20 3.76 -4.05 -3.92
CA ASP A 20 4.87 -3.09 -3.94
C ASP A 20 4.69 -2.00 -5.00
N SER A 21 4.17 -2.35 -6.18
CA SER A 21 3.80 -1.37 -7.21
C SER A 21 2.73 -0.40 -6.70
N LEU A 22 1.70 -0.91 -6.03
CA LEU A 22 0.61 -0.09 -5.49
C LEU A 22 1.05 0.81 -4.33
N LYS A 23 2.00 0.36 -3.48
CA LYS A 23 2.64 1.23 -2.47
C LYS A 23 3.38 2.39 -3.13
N ASN A 24 4.12 2.13 -4.21
CA ASN A 24 4.81 3.16 -4.96
C ASN A 24 3.83 4.15 -5.62
N GLU A 25 2.74 3.65 -6.22
CA GLU A 25 1.66 4.49 -6.75
C GLU A 25 1.04 5.38 -5.68
N LEU A 26 0.73 4.81 -4.51
CA LEU A 26 0.18 5.56 -3.37
C LEU A 26 1.14 6.66 -2.91
N GLY A 27 2.44 6.38 -2.84
CA GLY A 27 3.47 7.38 -2.51
C GLY A 27 3.51 8.52 -3.52
N LYS A 28 3.39 8.24 -4.82
CA LYS A 28 3.30 9.26 -5.88
C LYS A 28 2.02 10.09 -5.75
N ALA A 29 0.87 9.46 -5.47
CA ALA A 29 -0.40 10.14 -5.28
C ALA A 29 -0.35 11.12 -4.08
N TYR A 30 0.26 10.70 -2.96
CA TYR A 30 0.48 11.57 -1.80
C TYR A 30 1.36 12.77 -2.12
N LYS A 31 2.49 12.56 -2.83
CA LYS A 31 3.35 13.67 -3.28
C LYS A 31 2.59 14.67 -4.14
N LYS A 32 1.73 14.18 -5.04
CA LYS A 32 0.89 15.03 -5.88
C LYS A 32 -0.13 15.81 -5.06
N LEU A 33 -0.82 15.16 -4.14
CA LEU A 33 -1.77 15.82 -3.22
C LEU A 33 -1.08 16.93 -2.42
N GLU A 34 0.09 16.65 -1.87
CA GLU A 34 0.86 17.63 -1.10
C GLU A 34 1.29 18.82 -1.96
N HIS A 35 1.72 18.57 -3.20
CA HIS A 35 2.02 19.62 -4.16
C HIS A 35 0.82 20.53 -4.45
N GLU A 36 -0.37 19.94 -4.67
CA GLU A 36 -1.57 20.74 -4.92
C GLU A 36 -2.05 21.52 -3.67
N LYS A 37 -1.84 20.98 -2.46
CA LYS A 37 -2.10 21.70 -1.21
C LYS A 37 -1.15 22.88 -1.01
N ASN A 38 0.13 22.71 -1.32
CA ASN A 38 1.12 23.79 -1.21
C ASN A 38 0.83 24.93 -2.19
N LYS A 39 0.38 24.61 -3.42
CA LYS A 39 -0.10 25.65 -4.36
C LYS A 39 -1.33 26.39 -3.83
N LEU A 40 -2.28 25.67 -3.25
CA LEU A 40 -3.47 26.28 -2.66
C LEU A 40 -3.07 27.27 -1.55
N LEU A 41 -2.19 26.84 -0.65
CA LEU A 41 -1.67 27.68 0.43
C LEU A 41 -0.96 28.93 -0.11
N ALA A 42 -0.14 28.78 -1.16
CA ALA A 42 0.53 29.90 -1.80
C ALA A 42 -0.46 30.94 -2.36
N LEU A 43 -1.51 30.48 -3.06
CA LEU A 43 -2.56 31.36 -3.58
C LEU A 43 -3.36 32.03 -2.45
N GLU A 44 -3.66 31.32 -1.37
CA GLU A 44 -4.37 31.87 -0.22
C GLU A 44 -3.55 32.95 0.50
N ASN A 45 -2.24 32.73 0.64
CA ASN A 45 -1.31 33.74 1.17
C ASN A 45 -1.21 34.94 0.24
N GLU A 46 -1.05 34.73 -1.07
CA GLU A 46 -1.03 35.81 -2.07
C GLU A 46 -2.30 36.66 -1.96
N ARG A 47 -3.48 36.03 -1.88
CA ARG A 47 -4.75 36.77 -1.72
C ARG A 47 -4.78 37.58 -0.43
N LYS A 48 -4.28 37.03 0.66
CA LYS A 48 -4.23 37.71 1.97
C LYS A 48 -3.33 38.95 1.90
N ASP A 49 -2.16 38.83 1.29
CA ASP A 49 -1.21 39.93 1.13
C ASP A 49 -1.81 41.03 0.25
N LEU A 50 -2.43 40.67 -0.88
CA LEU A 50 -3.13 41.61 -1.76
C LEU A 50 -4.24 42.40 -1.06
N ILE A 51 -5.04 41.73 -0.21
CA ILE A 51 -6.10 42.38 0.56
C ILE A 51 -5.51 43.34 1.59
N SER A 52 -4.41 42.96 2.27
CA SER A 52 -3.73 43.84 3.22
C SER A 52 -3.19 45.10 2.52
N ASP A 53 -2.51 44.91 1.40
CA ASP A 53 -1.97 45.99 0.57
C ASP A 53 -3.08 46.92 0.06
N PHE A 54 -4.19 46.35 -0.38
CA PHE A 54 -5.36 47.11 -0.81
C PHE A 54 -5.91 47.98 0.32
N ASN A 55 -6.11 47.41 1.51
CA ASN A 55 -6.61 48.13 2.68
C ASN A 55 -5.69 49.29 3.07
N GLN A 56 -4.36 49.08 3.08
CA GLN A 56 -3.38 50.12 3.38
C GLN A 56 -3.35 51.25 2.33
N LYS A 57 -3.49 50.91 1.05
CA LYS A 57 -3.48 51.88 -0.05
C LYS A 57 -4.77 52.67 -0.15
N SER A 58 -5.90 52.04 0.17
CA SER A 58 -7.20 52.71 0.17
C SER A 58 -7.30 53.80 1.25
N SER A 59 -6.55 53.70 2.36
CA SER A 59 -6.53 54.72 3.42
C SER A 59 -5.59 55.91 3.16
N THR A 60 -4.72 55.84 2.15
CA THR A 60 -3.68 56.84 1.88
C THR A 60 -3.95 57.71 0.64
N GLY A 61 -5.14 57.61 0.04
CA GLY A 61 -5.55 58.44 -1.11
C GLY A 61 -5.02 57.93 -2.45
N VAL A 62 -5.51 56.77 -2.89
CA VAL A 62 -5.18 56.16 -4.20
C VAL A 62 -6.28 56.43 -5.24
N SER A 63 -5.89 56.54 -6.51
CA SER A 63 -6.82 56.78 -7.61
C SER A 63 -7.84 55.63 -7.78
N ALA A 64 -9.07 55.98 -8.17
CA ALA A 64 -10.14 55.00 -8.39
C ALA A 64 -9.78 53.92 -9.43
N GLY A 65 -8.98 54.28 -10.44
CA GLY A 65 -8.48 53.32 -11.45
C GLY A 65 -7.61 52.23 -10.83
N LYS A 66 -6.70 52.61 -9.92
CA LYS A 66 -5.80 51.66 -9.26
C LYS A 66 -6.54 50.78 -8.24
N LEU A 67 -7.54 51.32 -7.54
CA LEU A 67 -8.43 50.53 -6.68
C LEU A 67 -9.21 49.48 -7.48
N ARG A 68 -9.66 49.82 -8.70
CA ARG A 68 -10.34 48.88 -9.60
C ARG A 68 -9.41 47.75 -10.04
N GLU A 69 -8.18 48.06 -10.43
CA GLU A 69 -7.16 47.04 -10.80
C GLU A 69 -6.91 46.04 -9.66
N TYR A 70 -6.76 46.53 -8.42
CA TYR A 70 -6.63 45.68 -7.24
C TYR A 70 -7.84 44.75 -7.06
N GLY A 71 -9.06 45.30 -7.14
CA GLY A 71 -10.28 44.50 -7.02
C GLY A 71 -10.39 43.40 -8.08
N SER A 72 -10.06 43.74 -9.34
CA SER A 72 -10.02 42.76 -10.43
C SER A 72 -8.98 41.67 -10.21
N TYR A 73 -7.79 42.02 -9.71
CA TYR A 73 -6.75 41.03 -9.42
C TYR A 73 -7.11 40.11 -8.25
N ILE A 74 -7.67 40.66 -7.17
CA ILE A 74 -8.16 39.87 -6.02
C ILE A 74 -9.25 38.89 -6.46
N ALA A 75 -10.16 39.30 -7.35
CA ALA A 75 -11.18 38.43 -7.92
C ALA A 75 -10.55 37.29 -8.75
N LEU A 76 -9.56 37.59 -9.59
CA LEU A 76 -8.83 36.58 -10.36
C LEU A 76 -8.15 35.55 -9.45
N VAL A 77 -7.47 35.99 -8.38
CA VAL A 77 -6.82 35.09 -7.43
C VAL A 77 -7.86 34.25 -6.68
N LYS A 78 -9.03 34.82 -6.35
CA LYS A 78 -10.14 34.05 -5.76
C LYS A 78 -10.60 32.93 -6.69
N ASP A 79 -10.76 33.18 -7.98
CA ASP A 79 -11.18 32.15 -8.94
C ASP A 79 -10.12 31.06 -9.09
N ARG A 80 -8.83 31.44 -9.12
CA ARG A 80 -7.70 30.48 -9.10
C ARG A 80 -7.72 29.59 -7.86
N ILE A 81 -8.07 30.14 -6.69
CA ILE A 81 -8.19 29.38 -5.45
C ILE A 81 -9.33 28.36 -5.53
N VAL A 82 -10.48 28.71 -6.12
CA VAL A 82 -11.58 27.77 -6.32
C VAL A 82 -11.12 26.60 -7.20
N TYR A 83 -10.51 26.89 -8.34
CA TYR A 83 -9.96 25.86 -9.22
C TYR A 83 -8.90 24.99 -8.53
N GLN A 84 -8.03 25.61 -7.72
CA GLN A 84 -7.00 24.89 -7.00
C GLN A 84 -7.56 23.99 -5.89
N LYS A 85 -8.68 24.38 -5.25
CA LYS A 85 -9.41 23.50 -4.32
C LYS A 85 -9.95 22.26 -5.03
N ASP A 86 -10.46 22.41 -6.25
CA ASP A 86 -10.90 21.26 -7.05
C ASP A 86 -9.72 20.33 -7.39
N ASN A 87 -8.54 20.88 -7.70
CA ASN A 87 -7.32 20.08 -7.92
C ASN A 87 -6.88 19.30 -6.67
N VAL A 88 -6.99 19.91 -5.48
CA VAL A 88 -6.72 19.24 -4.20
C VAL A 88 -7.72 18.12 -3.97
N ASN A 89 -9.02 18.38 -4.16
CA ASN A 89 -10.08 17.39 -4.01
C ASN A 89 -9.90 16.21 -4.99
N TYR A 90 -9.57 16.50 -6.24
CA TYR A 90 -9.26 15.49 -7.23
C TYR A 90 -8.06 14.64 -6.81
N SER A 91 -6.95 15.26 -6.40
CA SER A 91 -5.75 14.55 -5.96
C SER A 91 -6.01 13.70 -4.71
N GLN A 92 -6.87 14.18 -3.81
CA GLN A 92 -7.32 13.42 -2.64
C GLN A 92 -8.12 12.17 -3.08
N SER A 93 -9.04 12.30 -4.04
CA SER A 93 -9.78 11.16 -4.58
C SER A 93 -8.87 10.11 -5.23
N VAL A 94 -7.75 10.53 -5.83
CA VAL A 94 -6.73 9.62 -6.39
C VAL A 94 -6.02 8.85 -5.28
N VAL A 95 -5.63 9.54 -4.19
CA VAL A 95 -5.04 8.89 -3.02
C VAL A 95 -5.98 7.83 -2.45
N ASP A 96 -7.26 8.15 -2.32
CA ASP A 96 -8.24 7.23 -1.73
C ASP A 96 -8.47 6.00 -2.62
N LYS A 97 -8.56 6.18 -3.95
CA LYS A 97 -8.58 5.06 -4.91
C LYS A 97 -7.32 4.18 -4.83
N CYS A 98 -6.14 4.79 -4.69
CA CYS A 98 -4.89 4.04 -4.53
C CYS A 98 -4.89 3.22 -3.23
N LYS A 99 -5.40 3.78 -2.12
CA LYS A 99 -5.54 3.04 -0.85
C LYS A 99 -6.47 1.85 -0.99
N GLU A 100 -7.65 2.03 -1.59
CA GLU A 100 -8.60 0.93 -1.81
C GLU A 100 -7.99 -0.20 -2.62
N ARG A 101 -7.25 0.13 -3.70
CA ARG A 101 -6.54 -0.86 -4.51
C ARG A 101 -5.46 -1.58 -3.70
N LEU A 102 -4.69 -0.86 -2.89
CA LEU A 102 -3.64 -1.45 -2.05
C LEU A 102 -4.24 -2.39 -1.00
N ILE A 103 -5.33 -2.00 -0.33
CA ILE A 103 -6.02 -2.85 0.65
C ILE A 103 -6.44 -4.18 0.03
N LYS A 104 -7.06 -4.15 -1.16
CA LYS A 104 -7.44 -5.37 -1.88
C LYS A 104 -6.23 -6.24 -2.22
N ALA A 105 -5.14 -5.64 -2.71
CA ALA A 105 -3.93 -6.39 -3.04
C ALA A 105 -3.28 -7.05 -1.82
N VAL A 106 -3.24 -6.35 -0.68
CA VAL A 106 -2.74 -6.90 0.59
C VAL A 106 -3.60 -8.08 1.05
N GLN A 107 -4.93 -7.94 1.03
CA GLN A 107 -5.85 -9.01 1.40
C GLN A 107 -5.69 -10.26 0.52
N GLU A 108 -5.57 -10.07 -0.80
CA GLU A 108 -5.34 -11.16 -1.73
C GLU A 108 -3.99 -11.84 -1.48
N LYS A 109 -2.90 -11.09 -1.28
CA LYS A 109 -1.59 -11.66 -0.95
C LYS A 109 -1.67 -12.48 0.35
N GLU A 110 -2.24 -11.93 1.42
CA GLU A 110 -2.37 -12.62 2.70
C GLU A 110 -3.15 -13.94 2.58
N MET A 111 -4.16 -13.99 1.70
CA MET A 111 -4.90 -15.23 1.42
C MET A 111 -3.98 -16.32 0.87
N PHE A 112 -3.11 -15.98 -0.09
CA PHE A 112 -2.14 -16.94 -0.65
C PHE A 112 -1.07 -17.33 0.36
N GLU A 113 -0.58 -16.39 1.18
CA GLU A 113 0.37 -16.68 2.26
C GLU A 113 -0.22 -17.66 3.29
N LYS A 114 -1.45 -17.42 3.74
CA LYS A 114 -2.17 -18.31 4.66
C LYS A 114 -2.40 -19.68 4.04
N LEU A 115 -2.71 -19.74 2.74
CA LEU A 115 -2.87 -21.01 2.02
C LEU A 115 -1.55 -21.77 1.93
N LYS A 116 -0.44 -21.08 1.66
CA LYS A 116 0.92 -21.66 1.63
C LYS A 116 1.30 -22.22 3.00
N ASP A 117 1.10 -21.45 4.07
CA ASP A 117 1.36 -21.88 5.45
C ASP A 117 0.55 -23.12 5.83
N LYS A 118 -0.75 -23.15 5.49
CA LYS A 118 -1.62 -24.32 5.73
C LYS A 118 -1.12 -25.56 4.99
N GLN A 119 -0.74 -25.43 3.72
CA GLN A 119 -0.21 -26.55 2.93
C GLN A 119 1.14 -27.02 3.47
N TYR A 120 2.01 -26.10 3.88
CA TYR A 120 3.30 -26.41 4.47
C TYR A 120 3.16 -27.19 5.79
N LYS A 121 2.26 -26.75 6.68
CA LYS A 121 1.94 -27.47 7.92
C LYS A 121 1.43 -28.89 7.64
N GLY A 122 0.57 -29.04 6.63
CA GLY A 122 0.10 -30.35 6.18
C GLY A 122 1.24 -31.25 5.69
N TYR A 123 2.11 -30.70 4.85
CA TYR A 123 3.30 -31.38 4.34
C TYR A 123 4.22 -31.87 5.47
N VAL A 124 4.55 -31.01 6.43
CA VAL A 124 5.39 -31.36 7.59
C VAL A 124 4.77 -32.50 8.40
N LYS A 125 3.45 -32.43 8.66
CA LYS A 125 2.73 -33.49 9.38
C LYS A 125 2.77 -34.83 8.63
N GLU A 126 2.70 -34.80 7.30
CA GLU A 126 2.80 -36.01 6.48
C GLU A 126 4.22 -36.60 6.49
N GLN A 127 5.26 -35.76 6.39
CA GLN A 127 6.65 -36.23 6.52
C GLN A 127 6.89 -36.89 7.87
N PHE A 128 6.44 -36.26 8.96
CA PHE A 128 6.56 -36.83 10.31
C PHE A 128 5.89 -38.21 10.43
N LYS A 129 4.69 -38.38 9.84
CA LYS A 129 4.01 -39.68 9.81
C LYS A 129 4.77 -40.74 8.99
N LYS A 130 5.40 -40.34 7.88
CA LYS A 130 6.21 -41.24 7.04
C LYS A 130 7.47 -41.67 7.79
N ASP A 131 8.14 -40.75 8.47
CA ASP A 131 9.31 -41.05 9.28
C ASP A 131 8.97 -41.98 10.44
N GLN A 132 7.86 -41.73 11.14
CA GLN A 132 7.40 -42.60 12.23
C GLN A 132 7.12 -44.03 11.76
N LYS A 133 6.43 -44.20 10.62
CA LYS A 133 6.21 -45.53 10.03
C LYS A 133 7.52 -46.23 9.68
N LEU A 134 8.49 -45.51 9.13
CA LEU A 134 9.79 -46.06 8.78
C LEU A 134 10.56 -46.51 10.03
N VAL A 135 10.47 -45.75 11.13
CA VAL A 135 11.04 -46.15 12.43
C VAL A 135 10.38 -47.43 12.95
N ASP A 136 9.04 -47.49 12.94
CA ASP A 136 8.29 -48.67 13.38
C ASP A 136 8.67 -49.91 12.56
N GLU A 137 8.77 -49.79 11.23
CA GLU A 137 9.21 -50.86 10.33
C GLU A 137 10.63 -51.35 10.65
N ILE A 138 11.57 -50.43 10.92
CA ILE A 138 12.95 -50.78 11.32
C ILE A 138 12.96 -51.53 12.65
N VAL A 139 12.18 -51.09 13.63
CA VAL A 139 12.08 -51.74 14.95
C VAL A 139 11.48 -53.14 14.80
N SER A 140 10.37 -53.29 14.07
CA SER A 140 9.74 -54.59 13.80
C SER A 140 10.69 -55.54 13.05
N TYR A 141 11.45 -55.04 12.07
CA TYR A 141 12.46 -55.85 11.38
C TYR A 141 13.57 -56.35 12.31
N LYS A 142 14.11 -55.48 13.17
CA LYS A 142 15.12 -55.85 14.18
C LYS A 142 14.57 -56.89 15.17
N GLN A 143 13.36 -56.69 15.68
CA GLN A 143 12.70 -57.61 16.62
C GLN A 143 12.51 -58.99 15.99
N ASN A 144 11.99 -59.05 14.76
CA ASN A 144 11.81 -60.32 14.04
C ASN A 144 13.14 -61.05 13.80
N LYS A 145 14.22 -60.30 13.49
CA LYS A 145 15.56 -60.89 13.33
C LYS A 145 16.11 -61.47 14.63
N LEU A 146 15.90 -60.80 15.77
CA LEU A 146 16.29 -61.33 17.09
C LEU A 146 15.52 -62.62 17.43
N LEU A 147 14.20 -62.61 17.24
CA LEU A 147 13.35 -63.78 17.48
C LEU A 147 13.65 -64.96 16.55
N ALA A 148 14.20 -64.73 15.36
CA ALA A 148 14.64 -65.77 14.44
C ALA A 148 16.03 -66.33 14.79
N GLY A 149 16.89 -65.54 15.46
CA GLY A 149 18.21 -65.97 15.93
C GLY A 149 18.15 -66.94 17.11
N ASP A 150 17.15 -66.79 17.99
CA ASP A 150 16.95 -67.66 19.17
C ASP A 150 16.34 -69.03 18.84
N LYS A 151 15.94 -69.29 17.59
CA LYS A 151 15.37 -70.59 17.17
C LYS A 151 16.41 -71.59 16.61
N ASN A 152 17.68 -71.20 16.54
CA ASN A 152 18.78 -72.03 16.02
C ASN A 152 19.87 -72.33 17.06
N GLY A 153 19.57 -72.18 18.37
CA GLY A 153 20.47 -72.53 19.48
C GLY A 153 20.05 -73.82 20.15
#